data_AF-A0A1B6JFK4-F1
#
_entry.id   AF-A0A1B6JFK4-F1
#
_cell.length_a   1.000
_cell.length_b   1.000
_cell.length_c   1.000
_cell.angle_alpha   90.00
_cell.angle_beta   90.00
_cell.angle_gamma   90.00
#
_symmetry.space_group_name_H-M   'P 1'
#
loop_
_entity.id
_entity.type
_entity.pdbx_description
1 polymer ?
#
loop_
_entity_poly.entity_id
_entity_poly.type
_entity_poly.pdbx_seq_one_letter_code
_entity_poly.pdbx_strand_id
1 'polypeptide(L)'
;NLDVAAQLCQYPGPVRLFRRTEDEVICLIPGVLSTNRGNFLLAQLLRYRYPNLFCNESEDALSLWLEKAGNHQASVLTKYDVNEVICKVTVTAFMQRQEAPLFPSSFGASMDPSQKCQMLLYIASTYLTDFASTHCTPLPPSIFHMPQLISTT
;
A
#
# COMPACT_ATOMS: atom_id res chain seq x y z
N ASN A 1 -9.53 -21.81 -10.53
CA ASN A 1 -9.42 -20.89 -9.39
C ASN A 1 -8.51 -19.74 -9.83
N LEU A 2 -8.91 -18.48 -9.65
CA LEU A 2 -8.20 -17.32 -10.18
C LEU A 2 -7.29 -16.73 -9.09
N ASP A 3 -5.97 -16.77 -9.29
CA ASP A 3 -5.02 -16.09 -8.39
C ASP A 3 -4.90 -14.61 -8.77
N VAL A 4 -5.73 -13.78 -8.13
CA VAL A 4 -5.81 -12.34 -8.39
C VAL A 4 -4.50 -11.64 -8.05
N ALA A 5 -3.78 -12.08 -7.01
CA ALA A 5 -2.55 -11.42 -6.59
C ALA A 5 -1.40 -11.69 -7.55
N ALA A 6 -1.26 -12.93 -8.04
CA ALA A 6 -0.26 -13.26 -9.05
C ALA A 6 -0.46 -12.45 -10.34
N GLN A 7 -1.71 -12.28 -10.79
CA GLN A 7 -2.02 -11.45 -11.97
C GLN A 7 -1.75 -9.98 -11.72
N LEU A 8 -2.09 -9.46 -10.54
CA LEU A 8 -1.84 -8.07 -10.17
C LEU A 8 -0.34 -7.75 -10.13
N CYS A 9 0.50 -8.69 -9.67
CA CYS A 9 1.96 -8.52 -9.65
C CYS A 9 2.56 -8.39 -11.06
N GLN A 10 1.93 -8.99 -12.07
CA GLN A 10 2.39 -8.90 -13.47
C GLN A 10 2.05 -7.56 -14.13
N TYR A 11 1.14 -6.77 -13.56
CA TYR A 11 0.80 -5.46 -14.11
C TYR A 11 1.90 -4.44 -13.77
N PRO A 12 2.63 -3.89 -14.78
CA PRO A 12 3.75 -2.98 -14.54
C PRO A 12 3.31 -1.54 -14.25
N GLY A 13 2.05 -1.22 -14.53
CA GLY A 13 1.51 0.13 -14.46
C GLY A 13 1.12 0.58 -13.04
N PRO A 14 0.58 1.80 -12.94
CA PRO A 14 0.09 2.35 -11.67
C PRO A 14 -1.13 1.60 -11.14
N VAL A 15 -1.14 1.29 -9.83
CA VAL A 15 -2.24 0.57 -9.16
C VAL A 15 -2.74 1.41 -7.99
N ARG A 16 -4.06 1.47 -7.83
CA ARG A 16 -4.73 1.96 -6.63
C ARG A 16 -5.83 0.99 -6.23
N LEU A 17 -5.84 0.61 -4.96
CA LEU A 17 -6.83 -0.24 -4.33
C LEU A 17 -7.79 0.63 -3.53
N PHE A 18 -9.09 0.41 -3.73
CA PHE A 18 -10.13 1.01 -2.91
C PHE A 18 -10.64 -0.04 -1.93
N ARG A 19 -10.46 0.20 -0.63
CA ARG A 19 -10.89 -0.72 0.42
C ARG A 19 -12.11 -0.16 1.13
N ARG A 20 -13.19 -0.92 1.06
CA ARG A 20 -14.40 -0.66 1.82
C ARG A 20 -14.21 -1.13 3.25
N THR A 21 -14.33 -0.23 4.20
CA THR A 21 -14.00 -0.53 5.61
C THR A 21 -15.15 -1.16 6.38
N GLU A 22 -16.38 -1.11 5.84
CA GLU A 22 -17.60 -1.67 6.43
C GLU A 22 -18.15 -2.82 5.57
N ASP A 23 -17.30 -3.43 4.74
CA ASP A 23 -17.68 -4.54 3.88
C ASP A 23 -17.55 -5.88 4.61
N GLU A 24 -18.69 -6.47 4.95
CA GLU A 24 -18.79 -7.75 5.66
C GLU A 24 -18.45 -8.97 4.78
N VAL A 25 -18.45 -8.84 3.45
CA VAL A 25 -18.27 -9.96 2.51
C VAL A 25 -16.80 -10.17 2.15
N ILE A 26 -16.02 -9.10 2.05
CA ILE A 26 -14.59 -9.16 1.69
C ILE A 26 -13.70 -9.60 2.86
N CYS A 27 -14.18 -9.46 4.09
CA CYS A 27 -13.48 -9.91 5.29
C CYS A 27 -13.61 -11.42 5.50
N LEU A 28 -12.56 -12.10 5.98
CA LEU A 28 -12.66 -13.52 6.35
C LEU A 28 -13.51 -13.72 7.61
N ILE A 29 -13.46 -12.76 8.53
CA ILE A 29 -14.33 -12.68 9.69
C ILE A 29 -15.19 -11.42 9.50
N PRO A 30 -16.53 -11.55 9.37
CA PRO A 30 -17.42 -10.41 9.18
C PRO A 30 -17.19 -9.30 10.21
N GLY A 31 -17.10 -8.06 9.75
CA GLY A 31 -16.86 -6.88 10.60
C GLY A 31 -15.43 -6.72 11.12
N VAL A 32 -14.52 -7.66 10.87
CA VAL A 32 -13.13 -7.58 11.33
C VAL A 32 -12.20 -7.13 10.20
N LEU A 33 -11.94 -5.82 10.15
CA LEU A 33 -11.17 -5.15 9.09
C LEU A 33 -9.78 -5.76 8.85
N SER A 34 -9.10 -6.23 9.90
CA SER A 34 -7.77 -6.87 9.76
C SER A 34 -7.80 -8.08 8.82
N THR A 35 -8.95 -8.74 8.72
CA THR A 35 -9.16 -9.91 7.87
C THR A 35 -9.68 -9.58 6.46
N ASN A 36 -9.76 -8.31 6.10
CA ASN A 36 -10.15 -7.87 4.76
C ASN A 36 -9.16 -8.40 3.71
N ARG A 37 -9.64 -9.14 2.70
CA ARG A 37 -8.79 -9.73 1.66
C ARG A 37 -7.99 -8.69 0.85
N GLY A 38 -8.44 -7.44 0.80
CA GLY A 38 -7.69 -6.33 0.19
C GLY A 38 -6.37 -6.04 0.90
N ASN A 39 -6.28 -6.29 2.21
CA ASN A 39 -5.04 -6.13 2.98
C ASN A 39 -3.96 -7.09 2.47
N PHE A 40 -4.34 -8.35 2.29
CA PHE A 40 -3.45 -9.40 1.76
C PHE A 40 -3.02 -9.07 0.33
N LEU A 41 -3.96 -8.62 -0.51
CA LEU A 41 -3.69 -8.24 -1.89
C LEU A 41 -2.67 -7.08 -1.96
N LEU A 42 -2.83 -6.05 -1.12
CA LEU A 42 -1.87 -4.95 -1.05
C LEU A 42 -0.49 -5.42 -0.58
N ALA A 43 -0.45 -6.19 0.51
CA ALA A 43 0.82 -6.67 1.07
C ALA A 43 1.61 -7.52 0.07
N GLN A 44 0.92 -8.40 -0.69
CA GLN A 44 1.57 -9.19 -1.74
C GLN A 44 2.07 -8.34 -2.90
N LEU A 45 1.27 -7.37 -3.37
CA LEU A 45 1.68 -6.46 -4.43
C LEU A 45 2.92 -5.65 -4.03
N LEU A 46 2.92 -5.08 -2.83
CA LEU A 46 4.04 -4.28 -2.33
C LEU A 46 5.29 -5.14 -2.12
N ARG A 47 5.12 -6.37 -1.62
CA ARG A 47 6.24 -7.32 -1.47
C ARG A 47 6.88 -7.68 -2.79
N TYR A 48 6.07 -7.85 -3.84
CA TYR A 48 6.59 -8.08 -5.19
C TYR A 48 7.27 -6.82 -5.75
N ARG A 49 6.67 -5.63 -5.61
CA ARG A 49 7.18 -4.40 -6.21
C ARG A 49 8.41 -3.84 -5.50
N TYR A 50 8.49 -3.95 -4.18
CA TYR A 50 9.54 -3.36 -3.35
C TYR A 50 10.11 -4.37 -2.34
N PRO A 51 10.63 -5.52 -2.80
CA PRO A 51 11.03 -6.62 -1.91
C PRO A 51 12.03 -6.20 -0.84
N ASN A 52 12.94 -5.26 -1.14
CA ASN A 52 13.96 -4.83 -0.20
C ASN A 52 13.44 -3.95 0.94
N LEU A 53 12.19 -3.47 0.87
CA LEU A 53 11.53 -2.80 1.99
C LEU A 53 10.95 -3.79 3.01
N PHE A 54 10.86 -5.08 2.69
CA PHE A 54 10.28 -6.08 3.59
C PHE A 54 11.35 -6.67 4.50
N CYS A 55 11.24 -6.34 5.78
CA CYS A 55 11.86 -7.00 6.93
C CYS A 55 10.81 -7.16 8.04
N ASN A 56 11.11 -7.93 9.09
CA ASN A 56 10.17 -8.22 10.19
C ASN A 56 9.50 -6.95 10.73
N GLU A 57 10.26 -5.91 11.03
CA GLU A 57 9.77 -4.65 11.60
C GLU A 57 8.81 -3.91 10.66
N SER A 58 9.17 -3.84 9.38
CA SER A 58 8.34 -3.16 8.37
C SER A 58 7.05 -3.93 8.06
N GLU A 59 7.10 -5.26 8.13
CA GLU A 59 5.94 -6.13 7.93
C GLU A 59 4.96 -6.01 9.09
N ASP A 60 5.48 -5.95 10.32
CA ASP A 60 4.68 -5.70 11.51
C ASP A 60 4.05 -4.30 11.47
N ALA A 61 4.81 -3.30 11.03
CA ALA A 61 4.31 -1.94 10.82
C ALA A 61 3.19 -1.88 9.78
N LEU A 62 3.39 -2.51 8.61
CA LEU A 62 2.40 -2.58 7.54
C LEU A 62 1.14 -3.31 8.00
N SER A 63 1.30 -4.44 8.71
CA SER A 63 0.19 -5.22 9.25
C SER A 63 -0.62 -4.37 10.23
N LEU A 64 0.04 -3.73 11.21
CA LEU A 64 -0.61 -2.83 12.17
C LEU A 64 -1.38 -1.69 11.47
N TRP A 65 -0.83 -1.13 10.40
CA TRP A 65 -1.50 -0.08 9.63
C TRP A 65 -2.72 -0.61 8.86
N LEU A 66 -2.63 -1.80 8.26
CA LEU A 66 -3.73 -2.46 7.54
C LEU A 66 -4.88 -2.90 8.45
N GLU A 67 -4.64 -3.14 9.74
CA GLU A 67 -5.70 -3.43 10.72
C GLU A 67 -6.59 -2.21 11.03
N LYS A 68 -6.17 -1.01 10.63
CA LYS A 68 -6.83 0.26 10.96
C LYS A 68 -7.39 0.94 9.71
N ALA A 69 -8.21 1.97 9.92
CA ALA A 69 -8.74 2.86 8.89
C ALA A 69 -8.77 4.32 9.37
N GLY A 70 -8.81 5.26 8.43
CA GLY A 70 -8.99 6.69 8.70
C GLY A 70 -7.95 7.27 9.68
N ASN A 71 -8.39 7.99 10.71
CA ASN A 71 -7.50 8.65 11.68
C ASN A 71 -6.58 7.68 12.44
N HIS A 72 -6.99 6.42 12.59
CA HIS A 72 -6.15 5.40 13.23
C HIS A 72 -4.96 5.01 12.35
N GLN A 73 -5.11 5.01 11.02
CA GLN A 73 -3.98 4.86 10.10
C GLN A 73 -3.02 6.04 10.21
N ALA A 74 -3.54 7.28 10.29
CA ALA A 74 -2.72 8.47 10.50
C ALA A 74 -1.91 8.38 11.80
N SER A 75 -2.51 7.85 12.87
CA SER A 75 -1.81 7.63 14.15
C SER A 75 -0.67 6.62 14.03
N VAL A 76 -0.82 5.58 13.20
CA VAL A 76 0.27 4.63 12.90
C VAL A 76 1.37 5.31 12.09
N LEU A 77 1.04 6.14 11.09
CA LEU A 77 2.05 6.91 10.35
C LEU A 77 2.85 7.83 11.29
N THR A 78 2.19 8.52 12.22
CA THR A 78 2.86 9.33 13.24
C THR A 78 3.73 8.48 14.17
N LYS A 79 3.25 7.31 14.61
CA LYS A 79 4.01 6.39 15.49
C LYS A 79 5.36 5.97 14.89
N TYR A 80 5.43 5.81 13.57
CA TYR A 80 6.65 5.42 12.86
C TYR A 80 7.43 6.62 12.29
N ASP A 81 7.05 7.85 12.65
CA ASP A 81 7.68 9.09 12.18
C ASP A 81 7.70 9.21 10.64
N VAL A 82 6.62 8.80 9.98
CA VAL A 82 6.49 8.88 8.52
C VAL A 82 6.41 10.34 8.10
N ASN A 83 7.49 10.85 7.48
CA ASN A 83 7.49 12.17 6.84
C ASN A 83 7.16 12.01 5.35
N GLU A 84 5.92 12.34 4.98
CA GLU A 84 5.43 12.18 3.60
C GLU A 84 6.27 12.93 2.56
N VAL A 85 6.73 14.14 2.88
CA VAL A 85 7.52 14.98 1.97
C VAL A 85 8.87 14.32 1.68
N ILE A 86 9.57 13.88 2.73
CA ILE A 86 10.86 13.19 2.59
C ILE A 86 10.66 11.87 1.86
N CYS A 87 9.68 11.06 2.28
CA CYS A 87 9.43 9.75 1.67
C CYS A 87 9.12 9.88 0.18
N LYS A 88 8.26 10.85 -0.20
CA LYS A 88 7.95 11.16 -1.60
C LYS A 88 9.22 11.49 -2.38
N VAL A 89 10.00 12.46 -1.92
CA VAL A 89 11.22 12.88 -2.62
C VAL A 89 12.20 11.71 -2.76
N THR A 90 12.39 10.91 -1.71
CA THR A 90 13.31 9.76 -1.71
C THR A 90 12.90 8.71 -2.74
N VAL A 91 11.63 8.27 -2.76
CA VAL A 91 11.20 7.24 -3.71
C VAL A 91 11.11 7.78 -5.13
N THR A 92 10.65 9.01 -5.33
CA THR A 92 10.59 9.63 -6.67
C THR A 92 11.99 9.77 -7.26
N ALA A 93 12.96 10.28 -6.49
CA ALA A 93 14.34 10.43 -6.94
C ALA A 93 15.00 9.08 -7.27
N PHE A 94 14.67 8.02 -6.52
CA PHE A 94 15.16 6.68 -6.83
C PHE A 94 14.57 6.17 -8.14
N MET A 95 13.25 6.21 -8.29
CA MET A 95 12.54 5.66 -9.45
C MET A 95 12.87 6.38 -10.75
N GLN A 96 13.13 7.70 -10.70
CA GLN A 96 13.54 8.48 -11.88
C GLN A 96 14.93 8.10 -12.42
N ARG A 97 15.79 7.47 -11.61
CA ARG A 97 17.11 7.00 -12.02
C ARG A 97 17.10 5.58 -12.60
N GLN A 98 15.99 4.86 -12.45
CA GLN A 98 15.85 3.49 -12.92
C GLN A 98 15.30 3.48 -14.34
N GLU A 99 15.90 2.65 -15.20
CA GLU A 99 15.31 2.30 -16.49
C GLU A 99 14.25 1.21 -16.31
N ALA A 100 13.37 1.03 -17.31
CA ALA A 100 12.38 -0.04 -17.27
C ALA A 100 13.05 -1.42 -17.33
N PRO A 101 12.51 -2.45 -16.64
CA PRO A 101 11.29 -2.44 -15.83
C PRO A 101 11.50 -1.89 -14.41
N LEU A 102 10.51 -1.14 -13.90
CA LEU A 102 10.56 -0.54 -12.56
C LEU A 102 10.34 -1.55 -11.42
N PHE A 103 9.74 -2.70 -11.71
CA PHE A 103 9.36 -3.72 -10.74
C PHE A 103 9.81 -5.12 -11.20
N PRO A 104 10.30 -5.98 -10.28
CA PRO A 104 10.59 -5.71 -8.87
C PRO A 104 11.73 -4.68 -8.71
N SER A 105 11.56 -3.74 -7.79
CA SER A 105 12.51 -2.65 -7.56
C SER A 105 13.56 -3.03 -6.50
N SER A 106 14.80 -2.57 -6.68
CA SER A 106 15.83 -2.70 -5.65
C SER A 106 15.72 -1.64 -4.53
N PHE A 107 14.74 -0.74 -4.62
CA PHE A 107 14.50 0.31 -3.63
C PHE A 107 14.36 -0.24 -2.21
N GLY A 108 15.11 0.35 -1.27
CA GLY A 108 15.16 -0.10 0.12
C GLY A 108 16.38 -0.97 0.48
N ALA A 109 17.21 -1.36 -0.49
CA ALA A 109 18.37 -2.24 -0.26
C ALA A 109 19.36 -1.71 0.81
N SER A 110 19.58 -0.39 0.85
CA SER A 110 20.52 0.27 1.77
C SER A 110 19.85 0.92 2.97
N MET A 111 18.54 0.71 3.18
CA MET A 111 17.78 1.32 4.25
C MET A 111 17.87 0.49 5.53
N ASP A 112 17.98 1.16 6.67
CA ASP A 112 17.81 0.51 7.98
C ASP A 112 16.34 0.12 8.23
N PRO A 113 16.05 -0.73 9.25
CA PRO A 113 14.67 -1.14 9.53
C PRO A 113 13.69 0.00 9.78
N SER A 114 14.10 1.10 10.43
CA SER A 114 13.24 2.26 10.69
C SER A 114 12.87 2.97 9.39
N GLN A 115 13.85 3.18 8.51
CA GLN A 115 13.64 3.76 7.19
C GLN A 115 12.75 2.87 6.32
N LYS A 116 12.90 1.54 6.39
CA LYS A 116 12.02 0.59 5.70
C LYS A 116 10.58 0.69 6.18
N CYS A 117 10.35 0.76 7.50
CA CYS A 117 9.02 1.00 8.07
C CYS A 117 8.40 2.28 7.52
N GLN A 118 9.14 3.40 7.59
CA GLN A 118 8.65 4.70 7.13
C GLN A 118 8.25 4.66 5.65
N MET A 119 9.13 4.10 4.83
CA MET A 119 8.95 4.07 3.39
C MET A 119 7.85 3.09 2.95
N LEU A 120 7.77 1.91 3.58
CA LEU A 120 6.73 0.93 3.27
C LEU A 120 5.35 1.46 3.64
N LEU A 121 5.21 2.12 4.79
CA LEU A 121 3.96 2.74 5.21
C LEU A 121 3.53 3.90 4.31
N TYR A 122 4.48 4.78 3.94
CA TYR A 122 4.21 5.83 2.97
C TYR A 122 3.77 5.27 1.62
N ILE A 123 4.48 4.27 1.08
CA ILE A 123 4.10 3.65 -0.19
C ILE A 123 2.70 3.02 -0.06
N ALA A 124 2.42 2.28 1.01
CA ALA A 124 1.11 1.68 1.23
C ALA A 124 -0.04 2.71 1.23
N SER A 125 0.17 3.89 1.83
CA SER A 125 -0.84 4.96 1.84
C SER A 125 -1.09 5.56 0.45
N THR A 126 -0.12 5.48 -0.47
CA THR A 126 -0.34 5.90 -1.88
C THR A 126 -1.11 4.87 -2.72
N TYR A 127 -1.03 3.59 -2.36
CA TYR A 127 -1.69 2.48 -3.07
C TYR A 127 -3.09 2.20 -2.56
N LEU A 128 -3.42 2.54 -1.32
CA LEU A 128 -4.69 2.21 -0.69
C LEU A 128 -5.50 3.47 -0.38
N THR A 129 -6.77 3.47 -0.77
CA THR A 129 -7.74 4.47 -0.38
C THR A 129 -8.89 3.79 0.35
N ASP A 130 -9.11 4.18 1.60
CA ASP A 130 -10.25 3.69 2.37
C ASP A 130 -11.52 4.45 1.98
N PHE A 131 -12.64 3.72 1.98
CA PHE A 131 -13.97 4.27 1.79
C PHE A 131 -14.92 3.65 2.80
N ALA A 132 -15.52 4.48 3.67
CA ALA A 132 -16.47 4.03 4.68
C ALA A 132 -17.81 3.68 4.02
N SER A 133 -17.95 2.42 3.60
CA SER A 133 -19.20 1.91 3.03
C SER A 133 -19.29 0.38 3.09
N THR A 134 -20.51 -0.11 2.89
CA THR A 134 -20.83 -1.53 2.76
C THR A 134 -20.73 -2.01 1.29
N HIS A 135 -20.98 -3.29 1.03
CA HIS A 135 -20.81 -3.94 -0.28
C HIS A 135 -21.75 -3.43 -1.40
N CYS A 136 -22.88 -2.81 -1.08
CA CYS A 136 -23.85 -2.34 -2.10
C CYS A 136 -23.80 -0.83 -2.36
N THR A 137 -22.87 -0.10 -1.75
CA THR A 137 -22.71 1.33 -1.97
C THR A 137 -21.82 1.57 -3.20
N PRO A 138 -22.29 2.24 -4.26
CA PRO A 138 -21.44 2.58 -5.39
C PRO A 138 -20.31 3.53 -4.95
N LEU A 139 -19.10 3.32 -5.49
CA LEU A 139 -18.00 4.25 -5.26
C LEU A 139 -18.27 5.56 -6.03
N PRO A 140 -18.17 6.73 -5.40
CA PRO A 140 -18.44 8.00 -6.05
C PRO A 140 -17.41 8.28 -7.16
N PRO A 141 -17.79 8.81 -8.34
CA PRO A 141 -16.84 9.10 -9.41
C PRO A 141 -15.68 10.01 -9.01
N SER A 142 -15.89 10.89 -8.03
CA SER A 142 -14.91 11.87 -7.55
C SER A 142 -13.66 11.27 -6.91
N ILE A 143 -13.70 10.02 -6.43
CA ILE A 143 -12.52 9.37 -5.81
C ILE A 143 -11.62 8.69 -6.85
N PHE A 144 -12.11 8.56 -8.09
CA PHE A 144 -11.33 7.98 -9.17
C PHE A 144 -10.48 9.07 -9.82
N HIS A 145 -9.18 9.01 -9.53
CA HIS A 145 -8.17 9.81 -10.19
C HIS A 145 -7.35 8.93 -11.12
N MET A 146 -6.77 9.52 -12.17
CA MET A 146 -5.87 8.81 -13.06
C MET A 146 -4.74 8.18 -12.24
N PRO A 147 -4.56 6.84 -12.26
CA PRO A 147 -3.50 6.22 -11.49
C PRO A 147 -2.14 6.70 -11.98
N GLN A 148 -1.26 7.07 -11.05
CA GLN A 148 0.08 7.57 -11.33
C GLN A 148 1.11 6.72 -10.61
N LEU A 149 2.29 6.56 -11.22
CA LEU A 149 3.43 5.98 -10.52
C LEU A 149 3.97 7.03 -9.54
N ILE A 150 4.56 6.60 -8.43
CA ILE A 150 5.10 7.53 -7.43
C ILE A 150 6.21 8.43 -8.04
N SER A 151 6.81 8.03 -9.15
CA SER A 151 7.81 8.80 -9.90
C SER A 151 7.25 9.98 -10.72
N THR A 152 5.93 10.06 -10.94
CA THR A 152 5.32 10.92 -11.97
C THR A 152 4.67 12.22 -11.47
N THR A 153 4.89 12.63 -10.22
CA THR A 153 4.33 13.88 -9.64
C THR A 153 5.33 14.73 -8.91
#